data_AF-A0A961EUY5-F1
#
_entry.id   AF-A0A961EUY5-F1
#
_cell.length_a   1.000
_cell.length_b   1.000
_cell.length_c   1.000
_cell.angle_alpha   90.00
_cell.angle_beta   90.00
_cell.angle_gamma   90.00
#
_symmetry.space_group_name_H-M   'P 1'
#
loop_
_entity.id
_entity.type
_entity.pdbx_description
1 polymer ?
#
loop_
_entity_poly.entity_id
_entity_poly.type
_entity_poly.pdbx_seq_one_letter_code
_entity_poly.pdbx_strand_id
1 'polypeptide(L)'
;MRRSTFLFSIIFALISCGGDGAWQIMKQDQQWMAQITRINLGPNEYFEGSYRYQPQKEGDRFVWVFLNLTNQQSKPIKWDHTKVLLKAGTASQDPFRVLQEDGKSPIKETEIIPAGKSISRVLIYSITDSANPQSIVIGPLGESEIPESILFKF
;
A
#
# COMPACT_ATOMS: atom_id res chain seq x y z
N MET A 1 -38.29 -8.38 -59.21
CA MET A 1 -36.92 -8.28 -58.63
C MET A 1 -36.77 -6.94 -57.93
N ARG A 2 -36.57 -6.96 -56.60
CA ARG A 2 -35.90 -5.95 -55.73
C ARG A 2 -36.40 -6.23 -54.31
N ARG A 3 -35.61 -6.98 -53.53
CA ARG A 3 -35.82 -7.14 -52.09
C ARG A 3 -34.97 -6.06 -51.41
N SER A 4 -35.63 -5.12 -50.75
CA SER A 4 -34.98 -4.10 -49.93
C SER A 4 -34.51 -4.74 -48.63
N THR A 5 -33.20 -4.77 -48.42
CA THR A 5 -32.59 -5.22 -47.18
C THR A 5 -32.54 -4.05 -46.21
N PHE A 6 -33.36 -4.08 -45.16
CA PHE A 6 -33.23 -3.17 -44.02
C PHE A 6 -32.09 -3.67 -43.13
N LEU A 7 -30.99 -2.90 -43.08
CA LEU A 7 -29.90 -3.11 -42.12
C LEU A 7 -30.34 -2.57 -40.75
N PHE A 8 -30.63 -3.49 -39.82
CA PHE A 8 -30.89 -3.19 -38.42
C PHE A 8 -29.53 -3.16 -37.70
N SER A 9 -28.93 -1.98 -37.59
CA SER A 9 -27.70 -1.78 -36.80
C SER A 9 -28.04 -1.85 -35.31
N ILE A 10 -27.79 -3.01 -34.70
CA ILE A 10 -27.83 -3.18 -33.24
C ILE A 10 -26.62 -2.46 -32.65
N ILE A 11 -26.86 -1.29 -32.06
CA ILE A 11 -25.90 -0.60 -31.21
C ILE A 11 -25.81 -1.42 -29.90
N PHE A 12 -24.78 -2.24 -29.77
CA PHE A 12 -24.37 -2.77 -28.47
C PHE A 12 -23.76 -1.61 -27.66
N ALA A 13 -24.59 -0.97 -26.84
CA ALA A 13 -24.09 -0.15 -25.74
C ALA A 13 -23.44 -1.09 -24.73
N LEU A 14 -22.12 -1.31 -24.86
CA LEU A 14 -21.30 -1.80 -23.77
C LEU A 14 -21.31 -0.72 -22.69
N ILE A 15 -22.30 -0.81 -21.80
CA ILE A 15 -22.23 -0.18 -20.48
C ILE A 15 -21.06 -0.86 -19.80
N SER A 16 -19.87 -0.27 -19.91
CA SER A 16 -18.76 -0.59 -19.04
C SER A 16 -19.16 -0.12 -17.64
N CYS A 17 -19.86 -0.98 -16.91
CA CYS A 17 -19.95 -0.93 -15.47
C CYS A 17 -18.57 -1.35 -14.94
N GLY A 18 -17.56 -0.51 -15.18
CA GLY A 18 -16.23 -0.61 -14.61
C GLY A 18 -16.33 -0.03 -13.21
N GLY A 19 -16.75 -0.85 -12.24
CA GLY A 19 -16.47 -0.53 -10.85
C GLY A 19 -14.95 -0.44 -10.75
N ASP A 20 -14.45 0.70 -10.28
CA ASP A 20 -13.05 0.88 -9.90
C ASP A 20 -12.65 -0.33 -9.04
N GLY A 21 -11.88 -1.24 -9.64
CA GLY A 21 -11.49 -2.48 -8.99
C GLY A 21 -10.75 -2.14 -7.71
N ALA A 22 -11.00 -2.90 -6.63
CA ALA A 22 -10.17 -2.82 -5.44
C ALA A 22 -8.74 -3.23 -5.81
N TRP A 23 -7.87 -2.25 -6.07
CA TRP A 23 -6.48 -2.50 -6.42
C TRP A 23 -5.70 -2.83 -5.15
N GLN A 24 -4.88 -3.87 -5.24
CA GLN A 24 -4.00 -4.34 -4.17
C GLN A 24 -2.64 -4.72 -4.76
N ILE A 25 -1.56 -4.44 -4.03
CA ILE A 25 -0.25 -4.99 -4.36
C ILE A 25 -0.09 -6.26 -3.54
N MET A 26 -0.04 -7.40 -4.20
CA MET A 26 0.18 -8.69 -3.55
C MET A 26 1.47 -9.32 -4.06
N LYS A 27 2.36 -9.64 -3.15
CA LYS A 27 3.60 -10.37 -3.44
C LYS A 27 3.71 -11.57 -2.51
N GLN A 28 4.22 -12.68 -3.02
CA GLN A 28 4.41 -13.89 -2.24
C GLN A 28 5.61 -14.68 -2.73
N ASP A 29 6.23 -15.42 -1.81
CA ASP A 29 7.21 -16.46 -2.08
C ASP A 29 6.90 -17.71 -1.23
N GLN A 30 7.89 -18.56 -0.96
CA GLN A 30 7.67 -19.76 -0.13
C GLN A 30 7.59 -19.49 1.38
N GLN A 31 7.99 -18.29 1.81
CA GLN A 31 8.13 -17.92 3.21
C GLN A 31 7.10 -16.86 3.62
N TRP A 32 6.79 -15.93 2.72
CA TRP A 32 6.03 -14.73 2.99
C TRP A 32 4.92 -14.54 1.97
N MET A 33 3.81 -14.00 2.45
CA MET A 33 2.86 -13.29 1.62
C MET A 33 2.68 -11.90 2.20
N ALA A 34 2.90 -10.88 1.37
CA ALA A 34 2.70 -9.48 1.70
C ALA A 34 1.62 -8.89 0.80
N GLN A 35 0.73 -8.13 1.40
CA GLN A 35 -0.36 -7.46 0.70
C GLN A 35 -0.43 -6.01 1.17
N ILE A 36 -0.36 -5.08 0.23
CA ILE A 36 -0.70 -3.68 0.47
C ILE A 36 -2.10 -3.46 -0.06
N THR A 37 -3.00 -3.09 0.84
CA THR A 37 -4.43 -2.90 0.53
C THR A 37 -4.76 -1.45 0.22
N ARG A 38 -3.94 -0.52 0.70
CA ARG A 38 -4.19 0.91 0.60
C ARG A 38 -2.92 1.72 0.79
N ILE A 39 -2.79 2.81 0.03
CA ILE A 39 -1.78 3.85 0.26
C ILE A 39 -2.49 5.20 0.31
N ASN A 40 -2.30 5.95 1.39
CA ASN A 40 -2.90 7.27 1.52
C ASN A 40 -1.84 8.35 1.61
N LEU A 41 -2.11 9.47 0.95
CA LEU A 41 -1.43 10.74 1.17
C LEU A 41 -2.03 11.36 2.42
N GLY A 42 -1.39 11.07 3.56
CA GLY A 42 -1.86 11.35 4.92
C GLY A 42 -1.99 12.83 5.23
N PRO A 43 -2.77 13.21 6.26
CA PRO A 43 -2.59 14.51 6.89
C PRO A 43 -1.14 14.68 7.36
N ASN A 44 -0.65 15.92 7.37
CA ASN A 44 0.73 16.25 7.81
C ASN A 44 0.89 16.20 9.34
N GLU A 45 0.07 15.40 10.01
CA GLU A 45 0.17 15.09 11.43
C GLU A 45 -0.61 13.84 11.82
N TYR A 46 -0.20 13.19 12.92
CA TYR A 46 -1.02 12.23 13.64
C TYR A 46 -0.77 12.31 15.14
N PHE A 47 -1.69 11.72 15.91
CA PHE A 47 -1.66 11.77 17.37
C PHE A 47 -1.49 10.37 17.96
N GLU A 48 -0.54 10.25 18.89
CA GLU A 48 -0.34 9.09 19.76
C GLU A 48 -0.65 9.52 21.20
N GLY A 49 -1.89 9.28 21.64
CA GLY A 49 -2.38 9.85 22.90
C GLY A 49 -2.36 11.38 22.86
N SER A 50 -1.55 12.01 23.73
CA SER A 50 -1.37 13.47 23.77
C SER A 50 -0.23 13.99 22.89
N TYR A 51 0.56 13.09 22.28
CA TYR A 51 1.72 13.49 21.47
C TYR A 51 1.31 13.69 20.01
N ARG A 52 1.66 14.85 19.45
CA ARG A 52 1.49 15.18 18.04
C ARG A 52 2.78 14.91 17.30
N TYR A 53 2.70 14.12 16.23
CA TYR A 53 3.80 13.85 15.31
C TYR A 53 3.57 14.58 14.01
N GLN A 54 4.64 15.13 13.45
CA GLN A 54 4.67 15.82 12.17
C GLN A 54 5.74 15.18 11.27
N PRO A 55 5.68 15.42 9.95
CA PRO A 55 6.75 15.08 9.03
C PRO A 55 8.12 15.53 9.53
N GLN A 56 9.16 14.78 9.16
CA GLN A 56 10.52 14.98 9.68
C GLN A 56 11.10 16.35 9.31
N LYS A 57 10.65 16.95 8.19
CA LYS A 57 11.12 18.24 7.68
C LYS A 57 9.94 19.11 7.30
N GLU A 58 10.18 20.43 7.34
CA GLU A 58 9.25 21.40 6.78
C GLU A 58 9.09 21.17 5.26
N GLY A 59 7.85 21.14 4.79
CA GLY A 59 7.52 20.84 3.40
C GLY A 59 7.50 19.34 3.05
N ASP A 60 7.66 18.45 4.03
CA ASP A 60 7.31 17.04 3.88
C ASP A 60 5.85 16.78 4.29
N ARG A 61 5.30 15.68 3.77
CA ARG A 61 4.01 15.08 4.15
C ARG A 61 4.15 13.63 4.54
N PHE A 62 3.11 13.14 5.20
CA PHE A 62 3.00 11.72 5.47
C PHE A 62 2.42 10.92 4.30
N VAL A 63 2.98 9.73 4.08
CA VAL A 63 2.37 8.68 3.27
C VAL A 63 2.14 7.46 4.15
N TRP A 64 0.93 6.93 4.11
CA TRP A 64 0.48 5.85 4.96
C TRP A 64 0.25 4.61 4.11
N VAL A 65 0.99 3.54 4.39
CA VAL A 65 0.89 2.26 3.68
C VAL A 65 0.28 1.22 4.62
N PHE A 66 -0.83 0.62 4.21
CA PHE A 66 -1.51 -0.42 4.98
C PHE A 66 -1.03 -1.79 4.49
N LEU A 67 -0.28 -2.48 5.34
CA LEU A 67 0.42 -3.72 5.03
C LEU A 67 -0.12 -4.88 5.85
N ASN A 68 -0.51 -5.96 5.17
CA ASN A 68 -0.73 -7.27 5.75
C ASN A 68 0.46 -8.18 5.42
N LEU A 69 1.04 -8.82 6.45
CA LEU A 69 2.10 -9.80 6.29
C LEU A 69 1.64 -11.14 6.86
N THR A 70 1.86 -12.21 6.10
CA THR A 70 1.53 -13.58 6.49
C THR A 70 2.77 -14.46 6.48
N ASN A 71 3.01 -15.14 7.59
CA ASN A 71 4.01 -16.18 7.71
C ASN A 71 3.46 -17.48 7.10
N GLN A 72 4.03 -17.93 5.99
CA GLN A 72 3.64 -19.18 5.32
C GLN A 72 4.43 -20.40 5.80
N GLN A 73 5.39 -20.21 6.71
CA GLN A 73 6.19 -21.28 7.29
C GLN A 73 5.50 -21.97 8.47
N SER A 74 5.96 -23.18 8.77
CA SER A 74 5.54 -23.97 9.94
C SER A 74 6.22 -23.56 11.26
N LYS A 75 7.08 -22.55 11.24
CA LYS A 75 7.80 -22.04 12.41
C LYS A 75 7.65 -20.52 12.54
N PRO A 76 7.80 -19.94 13.74
CA PRO A 76 7.85 -18.50 13.91
C PRO A 76 8.99 -17.88 13.12
N ILE A 77 8.76 -16.68 12.58
CA ILE A 77 9.76 -15.92 11.83
C ILE A 77 9.95 -14.53 12.43
N LYS A 78 11.17 -14.00 12.32
CA LYS A 78 11.47 -12.62 12.68
C LYS A 78 11.34 -11.75 11.44
N TRP A 79 10.47 -10.75 11.50
CA TRP A 79 10.28 -9.75 10.46
C TRP A 79 10.91 -8.42 10.86
N ASP A 80 11.30 -7.63 9.86
CA ASP A 80 11.86 -6.30 9.99
C ASP A 80 11.14 -5.35 9.03
N HIS A 81 10.40 -4.39 9.57
CA HIS A 81 9.58 -3.46 8.80
C HIS A 81 10.41 -2.45 8.01
N THR A 82 11.68 -2.25 8.35
CA THR A 82 12.60 -1.39 7.56
C THR A 82 12.87 -1.96 6.17
N LYS A 83 12.51 -3.24 5.92
CA LYS A 83 12.58 -3.88 4.59
C LYS A 83 11.45 -3.48 3.64
N VAL A 84 10.51 -2.64 4.09
CA VAL A 84 9.45 -2.11 3.25
C VAL A 84 9.79 -0.66 2.89
N LEU A 85 10.33 -0.46 1.71
CA LEU A 85 10.84 0.84 1.27
C LEU A 85 9.88 1.52 0.31
N LEU A 86 9.52 2.76 0.58
CA LEU A 86 8.76 3.60 -0.34
C LEU A 86 9.73 4.33 -1.28
N LYS A 87 9.45 4.30 -2.58
CA LYS A 87 10.21 5.06 -3.57
C LYS A 87 9.41 6.20 -4.15
N ALA A 88 10.04 7.36 -4.21
CA ALA A 88 9.48 8.57 -4.79
C ALA A 88 10.59 9.35 -5.50
N GLY A 89 10.60 9.32 -6.84
CA GLY A 89 11.68 9.87 -7.65
C GLY A 89 12.97 9.06 -7.46
N THR A 90 14.06 9.74 -7.13
CA THR A 90 15.36 9.10 -6.85
C THR A 90 15.52 8.69 -5.38
N ALA A 91 14.59 9.07 -4.51
CA ALA A 91 14.63 8.76 -3.09
C ALA A 91 14.00 7.39 -2.81
N SER A 92 14.62 6.66 -1.88
CA SER A 92 14.08 5.45 -1.26
C SER A 92 14.12 5.66 0.25
N GLN A 93 13.01 5.40 0.92
CA GLN A 93 12.87 5.70 2.34
C GLN A 93 12.31 4.50 3.09
N ASP A 94 12.85 4.26 4.28
CA ASP A 94 12.29 3.39 5.30
C ASP A 94 11.05 4.01 5.96
N PRO A 95 10.19 3.22 6.61
CA PRO A 95 9.09 3.78 7.38
C PRO A 95 9.63 4.66 8.50
N PHE A 96 9.20 5.92 8.55
CA PHE A 96 9.44 6.79 9.69
C PHE A 96 8.86 6.18 10.97
N ARG A 97 7.66 5.57 10.86
CA ARG A 97 6.98 4.89 11.96
C ARG A 97 6.22 3.67 11.48
N VAL A 98 6.06 2.71 12.40
CA VAL A 98 5.29 1.48 12.19
C VAL A 98 4.27 1.37 13.31
N LEU A 99 3.00 1.36 12.94
CA LEU A 99 1.89 1.30 13.88
C LEU A 99 1.13 -0.02 13.74
N GLN A 100 0.42 -0.41 14.79
CA GLN A 100 -0.65 -1.40 14.68
C GLN A 100 -1.79 -0.89 13.77
N GLU A 101 -2.67 -1.79 13.34
CA GLU A 101 -3.82 -1.45 12.49
C GLU A 101 -4.77 -0.43 13.13
N ASP A 102 -4.80 -0.37 14.47
CA ASP A 102 -5.56 0.65 15.21
C ASP A 102 -5.06 2.09 14.98
N GLY A 103 -3.91 2.24 14.32
CA GLY A 103 -3.28 3.51 13.97
C GLY A 103 -2.76 4.30 15.16
N LYS A 104 -2.64 3.68 16.34
CA LYS A 104 -2.40 4.40 17.60
C LYS A 104 -1.22 3.88 18.39
N SER A 105 -0.81 2.63 18.19
CA SER A 105 0.24 2.03 19.02
C SER A 105 1.50 1.76 18.18
N PRO A 106 2.63 2.44 18.43
CA PRO A 106 3.87 2.14 17.73
C PRO A 106 4.33 0.74 18.11
N ILE A 107 4.94 0.06 17.15
CA ILE A 107 5.60 -1.21 17.39
C ILE A 107 7.10 -1.09 17.18
N LYS A 108 7.83 -2.09 17.67
CA LYS A 108 9.25 -2.24 17.35
C LYS A 108 9.40 -2.47 15.85
N GLU A 109 10.49 -1.98 15.29
CA GLU A 109 10.87 -2.21 13.88
C GLU A 109 10.97 -3.68 13.52
N THR A 110 11.29 -4.53 14.50
CA THR A 110 11.31 -5.98 14.34
C THR A 110 10.29 -6.67 15.23
N GLU A 111 9.64 -7.69 14.70
CA GLU A 111 8.66 -8.49 15.41
C GLU A 111 8.71 -9.98 15.04
N ILE A 112 8.12 -10.83 15.88
CA ILE A 112 8.04 -12.26 15.64
C ILE A 112 6.62 -12.59 15.20
N ILE A 113 6.48 -13.17 14.00
CA ILE A 113 5.21 -13.61 13.43
C ILE A 113 5.12 -15.13 13.63
N PRO A 114 4.14 -15.64 14.41
CA PRO A 114 3.99 -17.08 14.61
C PRO A 114 3.68 -17.83 13.30
N ALA A 115 3.93 -19.14 13.30
CA ALA A 115 3.67 -20.01 12.16
C ALA A 115 2.21 -19.90 11.67
N GLY A 116 2.03 -19.72 10.36
CA GLY A 116 0.70 -19.62 9.74
C GLY A 116 -0.13 -18.40 10.16
N LYS A 117 0.46 -17.41 10.84
CA LYS A 117 -0.26 -16.21 11.29
C LYS A 117 0.00 -15.01 10.38
N SER A 118 -0.97 -14.10 10.41
CA SER A 118 -0.93 -12.82 9.72
C SER A 118 -0.92 -11.68 10.74
N ILE A 119 -0.29 -10.59 10.35
CA ILE A 119 -0.29 -9.31 11.07
C ILE A 119 -0.65 -8.19 10.11
N SER A 120 -1.23 -7.12 10.66
CA SER A 120 -1.61 -5.92 9.93
C SER A 120 -0.93 -4.71 10.55
N ARG A 121 -0.24 -3.92 9.72
CA ARG A 121 0.55 -2.76 10.14
C ARG A 121 0.28 -1.57 9.25
N VAL A 122 0.45 -0.40 9.83
CA VAL A 122 0.46 0.87 9.10
C VAL A 122 1.87 1.41 9.11
N LEU A 123 2.45 1.58 7.93
CA LEU A 123 3.78 2.16 7.73
C LEU A 123 3.60 3.63 7.36
N ILE A 124 4.18 4.52 8.15
CA ILE A 124 4.15 5.96 7.89
C ILE A 124 5.52 6.37 7.36
N TYR A 125 5.54 7.02 6.21
CA TYR A 125 6.71 7.61 5.57
C TYR A 125 6.60 9.14 5.62
N SER A 126 7.73 9.85 5.65
CA SER A 126 7.80 11.31 5.58
C SER A 126 8.54 11.71 4.31
N ILE A 127 7.82 12.03 3.24
CA ILE A 127 8.39 12.40 1.95
C ILE A 127 8.09 13.86 1.64
N THR A 128 8.91 14.51 0.83
CA THR A 128 8.66 15.88 0.36
C THR A 128 7.29 16.01 -0.30
N ASP A 129 6.56 17.11 -0.04
CA ASP A 129 5.18 17.34 -0.51
C ASP A 129 5.01 17.23 -2.03
N SER A 130 6.06 17.59 -2.77
CA SER A 130 6.09 17.48 -4.24
C SER A 130 6.41 16.08 -4.75
N ALA A 131 6.85 15.17 -3.87
CA ALA A 131 7.20 13.81 -4.24
C ALA A 131 5.94 12.94 -4.36
N ASN A 132 5.86 12.21 -5.48
CA ASN A 132 4.81 11.23 -5.72
C ASN A 132 5.39 9.83 -5.48
N PRO A 133 4.77 9.02 -4.60
CA PRO A 133 5.12 7.60 -4.48
C PRO A 133 4.94 6.89 -5.82
N GLN A 134 5.96 6.15 -6.25
CA GLN A 134 6.00 5.47 -7.55
C GLN A 134 6.01 3.95 -7.39
N SER A 135 6.76 3.46 -6.43
CA SER A 135 6.89 2.03 -6.18
C SER A 135 7.15 1.75 -4.70
N ILE A 136 6.97 0.48 -4.35
CA ILE A 136 7.25 -0.04 -3.02
C ILE A 136 8.05 -1.32 -3.14
N VAL A 137 9.17 -1.36 -2.41
CA VAL A 137 9.99 -2.56 -2.26
C VAL A 137 9.57 -3.26 -1.00
N ILE A 138 9.27 -4.55 -1.09
CA ILE A 138 9.00 -5.41 0.06
C ILE A 138 10.11 -6.46 0.05
N GLY A 139 11.20 -6.26 0.78
CA GLY A 139 12.26 -7.27 0.84
C GLY A 139 11.79 -8.52 1.61
N PRO A 140 12.03 -9.77 1.15
CA PRO A 140 12.74 -10.24 -0.05
C PRO A 140 11.87 -10.41 -1.31
N LEU A 141 10.60 -10.05 -1.23
CA LEU A 141 9.57 -10.24 -2.26
C LEU A 141 9.72 -9.34 -3.51
N GLY A 142 10.56 -8.30 -3.43
CA GLY A 142 10.92 -7.42 -4.54
C GLY A 142 10.10 -6.15 -4.64
N GLU A 143 10.21 -5.47 -5.78
CA GLU A 143 9.59 -4.18 -6.05
C GLU A 143 8.23 -4.33 -6.76
N SER A 144 7.31 -3.40 -6.50
CA SER A 144 6.02 -3.27 -7.17
C SER A 144 5.72 -1.80 -7.46
N GLU A 145 5.21 -1.52 -8.64
CA GLU A 145 4.67 -0.20 -8.95
C GLU A 145 3.41 0.08 -8.12
N ILE A 146 3.23 1.35 -7.74
CA ILE A 146 2.04 1.84 -7.06
C ILE A 146 1.09 2.37 -8.13
N PRO A 147 -0.02 1.66 -8.45
CA PRO A 147 -1.00 2.18 -9.39
C PRO A 147 -1.70 3.42 -8.80
N GLU A 148 -2.02 4.42 -9.62
CA GLU A 148 -2.68 5.65 -9.14
C GLU A 148 -3.99 5.34 -8.39
N SER A 149 -4.71 4.29 -8.77
CA SER A 149 -5.97 3.85 -8.17
C SER A 149 -5.86 3.35 -6.72
N ILE A 150 -4.67 2.95 -6.25
CA ILE A 150 -4.45 2.56 -4.84
C ILE A 150 -4.05 3.76 -3.96
N LEU A 151 -3.76 4.91 -4.59
CA LEU A 151 -3.29 6.12 -3.93
C LEU A 151 -4.46 7.06 -3.65
N PHE A 152 -4.87 7.15 -2.39
CA PHE A 152 -5.98 8.02 -1.97
C PHE A 152 -5.48 9.34 -1.39
N LYS A 153 -6.21 10.42 -1.68
CA LYS A 153 -6.03 11.74 -1.05
C LYS A 153 -7.03 11.87 0.11
N PHE A 154 -6.56 12.28 1.28
CA PHE A 154 -7.41 12.62 2.42
C PHE A 154 -8.04 14.00 2.26
#